data_AF-A0A382DL99-F1
#
_entry.id   AF-A0A382DL99-F1
#
_cell.length_a   1.000
_cell.length_b   1.000
_cell.length_c   1.000
_cell.angle_alpha   90.00
_cell.angle_beta   90.00
_cell.angle_gamma   90.00
#
_symmetry.space_group_name_H-M   'P 1'
#
loop_
_entity.id
_entity.type
_entity.pdbx_description
1 polymer ?
#
loop_
_entity_poly.entity_id
_entity_poly.type
_entity_poly.pdbx_seq_one_letter_code
_entity_poly.pdbx_strand_id
1 'polypeptide(L)' 'MDQTPNVDVVVIGAGFAGMYMIHRLRELGLTIRAFEAGGNVGGTWYWNRYPGARCDVPSIEYSFSFDKELEQEWN' A
#
# COMPACT_ATOMS: atom_id res chain seq x y z
N MET A 1 19.73 4.82 24.93
CA MET A 1 19.79 5.43 23.59
C MET A 1 19.08 4.47 22.65
N ASP A 2 17.91 4.86 22.17
CA ASP A 2 17.14 4.06 21.21
C ASP A 2 17.93 3.95 19.91
N GLN A 3 18.45 2.75 19.62
CA GLN A 3 19.20 2.49 18.40
C GLN A 3 18.16 2.24 17.31
N THR A 4 17.76 3.29 16.59
CA THR A 4 16.88 3.12 15.44
C THR A 4 17.59 2.18 14.46
N PRO A 5 17.01 1.01 14.11
CA PRO A 5 17.62 0.10 13.16
C PRO A 5 17.86 0.82 11.83
N ASN A 6 19.06 0.66 11.27
CA ASN A 6 19.34 1.13 9.92
C ASN A 6 18.45 0.35 8.94
N VAL A 7 17.85 1.06 7.99
CA VAL A 7 17.08 0.49 6.88
C VAL A 7 17.54 1.12 5.58
N ASP A 8 17.45 0.37 4.49
CA ASP A 8 17.83 0.84 3.16
C ASP A 8 16.85 1.91 2.64
N VAL A 9 15.56 1.73 2.95
CA VAL A 9 14.49 2.63 2.47
C VAL A 9 13.45 2.92 3.55
N VAL A 10 13.06 4.19 3.64
CA VAL A 10 11.88 4.63 4.40
C VAL A 10 10.75 4.98 3.44
N VAL A 11 9.57 4.41 3.66
CA VAL A 11 8.35 4.70 2.89
C VAL A 11 7.37 5.47 3.77
N ILE A 12 6.88 6.60 3.28
CA ILE A 12 5.87 7.42 3.98
C ILE A 12 4.53 7.28 3.26
N GLY A 13 3.53 6.76 3.98
CA GLY A 13 2.20 6.44 3.50
C GLY A 13 2.03 4.96 3.15
N ALA A 14 0.88 4.40 3.51
CA ALA A 14 0.44 3.03 3.23
C ALA A 14 -0.85 3.01 2.39
N GLY A 15 -0.97 3.93 1.43
CA GLY A 15 -1.91 3.81 0.31
C GLY A 15 -1.39 2.89 -0.80
N PHE A 16 -2.09 2.84 -1.94
CA PHE A 16 -1.72 1.99 -3.09
C PHE A 16 -0.23 2.08 -3.46
N ALA A 17 0.29 3.30 -3.67
CA ALA A 17 1.69 3.49 -4.06
C ALA A 17 2.69 2.99 -2.99
N GLY A 18 2.42 3.30 -1.71
CA GLY A 18 3.28 2.89 -0.61
C GLY A 18 3.31 1.38 -0.41
N MET A 19 2.14 0.73 -0.48
CA MET A 19 2.05 -0.73 -0.38
C MET A 19 2.79 -1.43 -1.53
N TYR A 20 2.62 -0.95 -2.77
CA TYR A 20 3.32 -1.52 -3.91
C TYR A 20 4.83 -1.29 -3.83
N MET A 21 5.26 -0.11 -3.39
CA MET A 21 6.69 0.18 -3.16
C MET A 21 7.29 -0.79 -2.14
N ILE A 22 6.61 -1.03 -1.01
CA ILE A 22 7.06 -2.00 0.00
C ILE A 22 7.15 -3.41 -0.59
N HIS A 23 6.13 -3.85 -1.35
CA HIS A 23 6.14 -5.14 -2.02
C HIS A 23 7.35 -5.29 -2.96
N ARG A 24 7.57 -4.32 -3.86
CA ARG A 24 8.69 -4.34 -4.81
C ARG A 24 10.06 -4.27 -4.13
N LEU A 25 10.23 -3.44 -3.11
CA LEU A 25 11.50 -3.32 -2.39
C LEU A 25 11.84 -4.61 -1.62
N ARG A 26 10.83 -5.32 -1.10
CA ARG A 26 11.03 -6.64 -0.47
C ARG A 26 11.52 -7.68 -1.47
N GLU A 27 10.99 -7.69 -2.70
CA GLU A 27 11.49 -8.58 -3.75
C GLU A 27 12.94 -8.28 -4.15
N LEU A 28 13.39 -7.03 -3.98
CA LEU A 28 14.78 -6.64 -4.17
C LEU A 28 15.70 -6.99 -2.97
N GLY A 29 15.15 -7.57 -1.90
CA GLY A 29 15.90 -7.94 -0.71
C GLY A 29 16.30 -6.76 0.19
N LEU A 30 15.70 -5.58 0.00
CA LEU A 30 16.00 -4.39 0.78
C LEU A 30 15.27 -4.38 2.12
N THR A 31 15.92 -3.85 3.14
CA THR A 31 15.31 -3.59 4.46
C THR A 31 14.51 -2.29 4.41
N ILE A 32 13.25 -2.35 4.86
CA ILE A 32 12.31 -1.24 4.72
C ILE A 32 11.65 -0.94 6.05
N ARG A 33 11.43 0.36 6.31
CA ARG A 33 10.49 0.81 7.34
C ARG A 33 9.44 1.72 6.72
N ALA A 34 8.17 1.42 6.99
CA ALA A 34 7.05 2.21 6.50
C ALA A 34 6.34 2.91 7.66
N PHE A 35 5.85 4.13 7.42
CA PHE A 35 5.06 4.90 8.37
C PHE A 35 3.76 5.35 7.71
N GLU A 36 2.65 5.17 8.40
CA GLU A 36 1.32 5.65 7.99
C GLU A 36 0.74 6.48 9.13
N ALA A 37 0.11 7.60 8.77
CA ALA A 37 -0.53 8.48 9.75
C ALA A 37 -1.88 7.93 10.20
N GLY A 38 -2.56 7.17 9.34
CA GLY A 38 -3.77 6.43 9.64
C GLY A 38 -3.51 5.24 10.56
N GLY A 39 -4.58 4.76 11.20
CA GLY A 39 -4.54 3.56 12.03
C GLY A 39 -4.49 2.25 11.23
N ASN A 40 -4.61 2.31 9.90
CA ASN A 40 -4.51 1.17 9.00
C ASN A 40 -4.12 1.62 7.59
N VAL A 41 -3.86 0.67 6.69
CA VAL A 41 -3.56 0.89 5.28
C VAL A 41 -4.78 1.44 4.51
N GLY A 42 -4.53 1.99 3.32
CA GLY A 42 -5.55 2.39 2.36
C GLY A 42 -5.41 3.81 1.83
N GLY A 43 -4.61 4.66 2.49
CA GLY A 43 -4.37 6.05 2.07
C GLY A 43 -5.69 6.81 1.91
N THR A 44 -5.95 7.36 0.72
CA THR A 44 -7.20 8.05 0.41
C THR A 44 -8.44 7.24 0.79
N TRP A 45 -8.43 5.91 0.57
CA TRP A 45 -9.56 5.02 0.91
C TRP A 45 -9.69 4.73 2.40
N TYR A 46 -8.59 4.86 3.16
CA TYR A 46 -8.66 4.80 4.62
C TYR A 46 -9.38 6.02 5.19
N TRP A 47 -9.01 7.21 4.71
CA TRP A 47 -9.49 8.50 5.24
C TRP A 47 -10.89 8.90 4.74
N ASN A 48 -11.19 8.65 3.47
CA ASN A 48 -12.46 9.08 2.86
C ASN A 48 -13.53 8.00 2.99
N ARG A 49 -14.39 8.16 4.00
CA ARG A 49 -15.52 7.24 4.29
C ARG A 49 -16.87 7.95 4.28
N TYR A 50 -16.98 9.03 3.52
CA TYR A 50 -18.26 9.73 3.34
C TYR A 50 -19.22 8.89 2.48
N PRO A 51 -20.55 9.03 2.65
CA PRO A 51 -21.53 8.30 1.85
C PRO A 51 -21.37 8.58 0.35
N GLY A 52 -21.26 7.51 -0.45
CA GLY A 52 -21.11 7.61 -1.90
C GLY A 52 -19.68 7.75 -2.42
N ALA A 53 -18.66 7.69 -1.54
CA ALA A 53 -17.27 7.59 -1.96
C ALA A 53 -17.07 6.41 -2.91
N ARG A 54 -16.52 6.67 -4.11
CA ARG A 54 -16.31 5.68 -5.17
C ARG A 54 -15.16 6.09 -6.08
N CYS A 55 -14.64 5.14 -6.83
CA CYS A 55 -13.70 5.39 -7.91
C CYS A 55 -14.46 5.81 -9.17
N ASP A 56 -13.77 6.50 -10.09
CA ASP A 56 -14.25 6.93 -11.40
C ASP A 56 -13.79 6.03 -12.54
N VAL A 57 -12.92 5.06 -12.27
CA VAL A 57 -12.48 4.03 -13.23
C VAL A 57 -13.12 2.67 -12.92
N PRO A 58 -13.25 1.77 -13.92
CA PRO A 58 -13.73 0.41 -13.70
C PRO A 58 -12.89 -0.34 -12.67
N SER A 59 -13.53 -1.15 -11.83
CA SER A 59 -12.83 -1.86 -10.74
C SER A 59 -11.69 -2.76 -11.22
N ILE A 60 -11.79 -3.33 -12.42
CA ILE A 60 -10.75 -4.17 -13.04
C ILE A 60 -9.50 -3.35 -13.37
N GLU A 61 -9.67 -2.07 -13.72
CA GLU A 61 -8.55 -1.17 -14.02
C GLU A 61 -7.94 -0.56 -12.75
N TYR A 62 -8.70 -0.53 -11.65
CA TYR A 62 -8.30 0.03 -10.36
C TYR A 62 -7.90 -1.04 -9.35
N SER A 63 -7.06 -1.97 -9.79
CA SER A 63 -6.52 -3.06 -8.98
C SER A 63 -5.01 -3.21 -9.22
N PHE A 64 -4.35 -4.02 -8.40
CA PHE A 64 -2.98 -4.40 -8.67
C PHE A 64 -2.94 -5.54 -9.69
N SER A 65 -2.05 -5.42 -10.69
CA SER A 65 -1.86 -6.41 -11.74
C SER A 65 -0.60 -7.27 -11.59
N PHE A 66 0.16 -7.10 -10.50
CA PHE A 66 1.39 -7.87 -10.26
C PHE A 66 1.12 -9.30 -9.82
N ASP A 67 -0.07 -9.58 -9.31
CA ASP A 67 -0.51 -10.90 -8.82
C ASP A 67 -1.83 -11.26 -9.47
N LYS A 68 -1.79 -12.28 -10.33
CA LYS A 68 -2.96 -12.74 -11.09
C LYS A 68 -3.98 -13.46 -10.22
N GLU A 69 -3.55 -14.08 -9.13
CA GLU A 69 -4.47 -14.72 -8.20
C GLU A 69 -5.27 -13.62 -7.49
N LEU A 70 -4.59 -12.61 -6.95
CA LEU A 70 -5.21 -11.45 -6.32
C LEU A 70 -6.16 -10.70 -7.26
N GLU A 71 -5.80 -10.55 -8.54
CA GLU A 71 -6.64 -9.88 -9.54
C GLU A 71 -7.95 -10.64 -9.83
N GLN A 72 -7.92 -11.97 -9.75
CA GLN A 72 -9.04 -12.87 -10.09
C GLN A 72 -9.78 -13.41 -8.86
N GLU A 73 -9.30 -13.13 -7.65
CA GLU A 73 -9.89 -13.59 -6.40
C GLU A 73 -11.16 -12.77 -6.08
N TRP A 74 -12.33 -13.42 -6.14
CA TRP A 74 -13.64 -12.84 -5.80
C TRP A 74 -14.47 -13.75 -4.90
N ASN A 75 -13.85 -14.76 -4.28
CA ASN A 75 -14.52 -15.78 -3.49
C ASN A 75 -15.12 -15.23 -2.19
#